data_AF-A0A935XC62-F1
#
_entry.id   AF-A0A935XC62-F1
#
_cell.length_a   1.000
_cell.length_b   1.000
_cell.length_c   1.000
_cell.angle_alpha   90.00
_cell.angle_beta   90.00
_cell.angle_gamma   90.00
#
_symmetry.space_group_name_H-M   'P 1'
#
loop_
_entity.id
_entity.type
_entity.pdbx_description
1 polymer ?
#
loop_
_entity_poly.entity_id
_entity_poly.type
_entity_poly.pdbx_seq_one_letter_code
_entity_poly.pdbx_strand_id
1 'polypeptide(L)'
;MTNLELARFARHYGARVKVCRPYRAQTKGKVERPIRYLRESFLYGRTFVSDADLNAQVLTWLDTVANVRVHGTTGWVPAERFATVEQPTLQPLPTSPYRTGLVALPARRDAPLAASPVPSVVVERRSLQDYAALGVGGAS
;
A
#
# COMPACT_ATOMS: atom_id res chain seq x y z
N MET A 1 -11.14 -3.91 23.34
CA MET A 1 -12.25 -2.98 23.04
C MET A 1 -12.42 -2.91 21.53
N THR A 2 -13.55 -3.38 20.99
CA THR A 2 -13.79 -3.34 19.53
C THR A 2 -14.40 -1.99 19.18
N ASN A 3 -13.88 -1.31 18.16
CA ASN A 3 -14.42 -0.02 17.70
C ASN A 3 -15.87 -0.22 17.18
N LEU A 4 -16.84 0.43 17.83
CA LEU A 4 -18.26 0.27 17.52
C LEU A 4 -18.63 0.82 16.13
N GLU A 5 -18.05 1.96 15.74
CA GLU A 5 -18.27 2.53 14.41
C GLU A 5 -17.71 1.61 13.31
N LEU A 6 -16.55 1.00 13.54
CA LEU A 6 -16.00 0.00 12.63
C LEU A 6 -16.91 -1.23 12.49
N ALA A 7 -17.54 -1.67 13.59
CA ALA A 7 -18.49 -2.79 13.56
C ALA A 7 -19.77 -2.45 12.79
N ARG A 8 -20.30 -1.22 12.95
CA ARG A 8 -21.46 -0.72 12.20
C ARG A 8 -21.17 -0.59 10.71
N PHE A 9 -20.01 -0.01 10.36
CA PHE A 9 -19.50 0.06 8.99
C PHE A 9 -19.39 -1.33 8.36
N ALA A 10 -18.76 -2.28 9.07
CA ALA A 10 -18.59 -3.63 8.57
C ALA A 10 -19.94 -4.32 8.30
N ARG A 11 -20.91 -4.15 9.22
CA ARG A 11 -22.27 -4.68 9.03
C ARG A 11 -22.98 -4.05 7.83
N HIS A 12 -22.82 -2.75 7.59
CA HIS A 12 -23.43 -2.06 6.45
C HIS A 12 -23.00 -2.67 5.11
N TYR A 13 -21.72 -3.02 4.98
CA TYR A 13 -21.16 -3.64 3.77
C TYR A 13 -21.13 -5.17 3.79
N GLY A 14 -21.82 -5.82 4.74
CA GLY A 14 -21.83 -7.29 4.86
C GLY A 14 -20.47 -7.92 5.22
N ALA A 15 -19.52 -7.13 5.71
CA ALA A 15 -18.18 -7.57 6.08
C ALA A 15 -18.10 -7.97 7.56
N ARG A 16 -17.18 -8.90 7.88
CA ARG A 16 -16.89 -9.32 9.26
C ARG A 16 -15.49 -8.90 9.67
N VAL A 17 -15.39 -7.98 10.64
CA VAL A 17 -14.11 -7.57 11.21
C VAL A 17 -13.58 -8.67 12.13
N LYS A 18 -12.43 -9.23 11.77
CA LYS A 18 -11.68 -10.17 12.62
C LYS A 18 -10.45 -9.46 13.15
N VAL A 19 -10.45 -9.11 14.43
CA VAL A 19 -9.29 -8.52 15.09
C VAL A 19 -8.25 -9.61 15.32
N CYS A 20 -6.99 -9.35 14.95
CA CYS A 20 -5.89 -10.24 15.28
C CYS A 20 -5.68 -10.24 16.79
N ARG A 21 -5.61 -11.44 17.40
CA ARG A 21 -5.24 -11.53 18.82
C ARG A 21 -3.82 -10.97 18.99
N PRO A 22 -3.55 -10.19 20.06
CA PRO A 22 -2.18 -9.81 20.41
C PRO A 22 -1.27 -11.03 20.45
N TYR A 23 -0.01 -10.87 20.04
CA TYR A 23 1.03 -11.93 20.05
C TYR A 23 0.86 -13.09 19.06
N ARG A 24 -0.04 -13.01 18.06
CA ARG A 24 -0.14 -14.03 17.00
C ARG A 24 0.50 -13.55 15.69
N ALA A 25 1.83 -13.68 15.58
CA ALA A 25 2.64 -13.22 14.44
C ALA A 25 2.32 -13.92 13.10
N GLN A 26 1.66 -15.08 13.11
CA GLN A 26 1.39 -15.87 11.90
C GLN A 26 0.49 -15.15 10.87
N THR A 27 -0.43 -14.29 11.32
CA THR A 27 -1.31 -13.53 10.41
C THR A 27 -0.57 -12.35 9.75
N LYS A 28 0.54 -11.90 10.36
CA LYS A 28 1.35 -10.77 9.89
C LYS A 28 2.04 -11.09 8.57
N GLY A 29 2.51 -12.33 8.38
CA GLY A 29 3.18 -12.76 7.15
C GLY A 29 2.30 -12.64 5.88
N LYS A 30 0.97 -12.79 5.99
CA LYS A 30 0.06 -12.62 4.85
C LYS A 30 -0.07 -11.17 4.41
N VAL A 31 0.02 -10.22 5.34
CA VAL A 31 -0.02 -8.77 5.02
C VAL A 31 1.35 -8.21 4.69
N GLU A 32 2.44 -8.79 5.21
CA GLU A 32 3.80 -8.33 4.94
C GLU A 32 4.32 -8.74 3.55
N ARG A 33 3.95 -9.92 3.04
CA ARG A 33 4.44 -10.41 1.74
C ARG A 33 4.01 -9.52 0.56
N PRO A 34 2.74 -9.10 0.42
CA PRO A 34 2.35 -8.16 -0.64
C PRO A 34 3.06 -6.81 -0.52
N ILE A 35 3.26 -6.31 0.70
CA ILE A 35 3.97 -5.04 0.94
C ILE A 35 5.44 -5.17 0.53
N ARG A 36 6.09 -6.30 0.84
CA ARG A 36 7.46 -6.57 0.39
C ARG A 36 7.54 -6.57 -1.14
N TYR A 37 6.65 -7.30 -1.80
CA TYR A 37 6.60 -7.36 -3.26
C TYR A 37 6.39 -5.97 -3.87
N LEU A 38 5.47 -5.17 -3.34
CA LEU A 38 5.26 -3.78 -3.79
C LEU A 38 6.52 -2.93 -3.61
N ARG A 39 7.22 -3.04 -2.48
CA ARG A 39 8.48 -2.29 -2.28
C ARG A 39 9.54 -2.70 -3.30
N GLU A 40 9.77 -3.99 -3.44
CA GLU A 40 10.85 -4.54 -4.26
C GLU A 40 10.61 -4.37 -5.76
N SER A 41 9.36 -4.56 -6.22
CA SER A 41 9.04 -4.55 -7.66
C SER A 41 8.46 -3.22 -8.17
N PHE A 42 7.91 -2.39 -7.29
CA PHE A 42 7.37 -1.08 -7.66
C PHE A 42 8.20 0.07 -7.10
N LEU A 43 8.41 0.16 -5.79
CA LEU A 43 8.98 1.40 -5.20
C LEU A 43 10.48 1.56 -5.38
N TYR A 44 11.27 0.49 -5.31
CA TYR A 44 12.73 0.61 -5.36
C TYR A 44 13.24 1.11 -6.71
N GLY A 45 14.09 2.15 -6.66
CA GLY A 45 14.69 2.77 -7.85
C GLY A 45 13.75 3.69 -8.64
N ARG A 46 12.54 3.94 -8.15
CA ARG A 46 11.54 4.77 -8.83
C ARG A 46 11.58 6.21 -8.34
N THR A 47 11.35 7.15 -9.26
CA THR A 47 11.22 8.58 -8.97
C THR A 47 9.84 9.06 -9.38
N PHE A 48 9.25 9.95 -8.59
CA PHE A 48 7.94 10.55 -8.86
C PHE A 48 7.97 12.00 -8.42
N VAL A 49 7.18 12.83 -9.09
CA VAL A 49 7.18 14.29 -8.86
C VAL A 49 6.09 14.75 -7.91
N SER A 50 5.09 13.91 -7.65
CA SER A 50 3.97 14.19 -6.73
C SER A 50 3.24 12.91 -6.31
N ASP A 51 2.37 13.01 -5.32
CA ASP A 51 1.49 11.90 -4.90
C ASP A 51 0.54 11.47 -6.03
N ALA A 52 0.06 12.40 -6.85
CA ALA A 52 -0.79 12.10 -7.99
C ALA A 52 -0.05 11.29 -9.06
N ASP A 53 1.20 11.68 -9.35
CA ASP A 53 2.09 10.94 -10.26
C ASP A 53 2.39 9.53 -9.71
N LEU A 54 2.72 9.42 -8.42
CA LEU A 54 2.91 8.12 -7.78
C LEU A 54 1.67 7.22 -7.90
N ASN A 55 0.48 7.77 -7.66
CA ASN A 55 -0.78 7.02 -7.80
C ASN A 55 -1.00 6.54 -9.23
N ALA A 56 -0.76 7.38 -10.24
CA ALA A 56 -0.88 7.00 -11.65
C ALA A 56 0.11 5.89 -12.03
N GLN A 57 1.36 6.00 -11.54
CA GLN A 57 2.38 4.97 -11.74
C GLN A 57 2.00 3.64 -11.07
N VAL A 58 1.44 3.68 -9.85
CA VAL A 58 0.95 2.47 -9.15
C VAL A 58 -0.14 1.79 -9.97
N LEU A 59 -1.13 2.54 -10.47
CA LEU A 59 -2.22 1.98 -11.27
C LEU A 59 -1.68 1.31 -12.53
N THR A 60 -0.79 1.99 -13.25
CA THR A 60 -0.13 1.43 -14.44
C THR A 60 0.62 0.14 -14.11
N TRP A 61 1.36 0.12 -13.00
CA TRP A 61 2.10 -1.06 -12.56
C TRP A 61 1.17 -2.21 -12.12
N LEU A 62 0.03 -1.91 -11.50
CA LEU A 62 -0.97 -2.92 -11.16
C LEU A 62 -1.48 -3.61 -12.42
N ASP A 63 -1.82 -2.84 -13.45
CA ASP A 63 -2.38 -3.35 -14.69
C ASP A 63 -1.36 -4.10 -15.56
N THR A 64 -0.11 -3.63 -15.60
CA THR A 64 0.92 -4.16 -16.51
C THR A 64 1.86 -5.18 -15.90
N VAL A 65 1.97 -5.24 -14.56
CA VAL A 65 2.94 -6.11 -13.87
C VAL A 65 2.26 -6.94 -12.79
N ALA A 66 1.58 -6.31 -11.84
CA ALA A 66 1.14 -7.01 -10.63
C ALA A 66 -0.02 -7.98 -10.89
N ASN A 67 -1.00 -7.57 -11.70
CA ASN A 67 -2.24 -8.31 -11.92
C ASN A 67 -2.15 -9.33 -13.07
N VAL A 68 -1.21 -9.15 -14.01
CA VAL A 68 -1.00 -10.04 -15.17
C VAL A 68 0.07 -11.11 -14.94
N ARG A 69 0.81 -11.06 -13.84
CA ARG A 69 1.83 -12.09 -13.51
C ARG A 69 1.19 -13.41 -13.12
N VAL A 70 1.88 -14.51 -13.37
CA VAL A 70 1.53 -15.80 -12.75
C VAL A 70 1.95 -15.79 -11.27
N HIS A 71 0.99 -15.96 -10.36
CA HIS A 71 1.26 -15.89 -8.93
C HIS A 71 1.86 -17.20 -8.39
N GLY A 72 3.12 -17.17 -7.93
CA GLY A 72 3.88 -18.39 -7.59
C GLY A 72 3.26 -19.35 -6.55
N THR A 73 2.43 -18.88 -5.62
CA THR A 73 1.74 -19.77 -4.67
C THR A 73 0.47 -20.41 -5.24
N THR A 74 -0.19 -19.74 -6.18
CA THR A 74 -1.52 -20.16 -6.65
C THR A 74 -1.45 -20.74 -8.05
N GLY A 75 -0.45 -20.39 -8.86
CA GLY A 75 -0.32 -20.81 -10.25
C GLY A 75 -1.24 -20.07 -11.22
N TRP A 76 -2.04 -19.13 -10.72
CA TRP A 76 -3.01 -18.35 -11.49
C TRP A 76 -2.53 -16.92 -11.70
N VAL A 77 -2.97 -16.31 -12.80
CA VAL A 77 -2.90 -14.85 -12.99
C VAL A 77 -3.95 -14.19 -12.08
N PRO A 78 -3.58 -13.22 -11.21
CA PRO A 78 -4.53 -12.58 -10.28
C PRO A 78 -5.75 -11.98 -10.97
N ALA A 79 -5.57 -11.27 -12.09
CA ALA A 79 -6.68 -10.68 -12.85
C ALA A 79 -7.68 -11.74 -13.35
N GLU A 80 -7.16 -12.82 -13.94
CA GLU A 80 -7.97 -13.91 -14.46
C GLU A 80 -8.73 -14.63 -13.34
N ARG A 81 -8.04 -14.93 -12.23
CA ARG A 81 -8.65 -15.57 -11.07
C ARG A 81 -9.75 -14.69 -10.47
N PHE A 82 -9.50 -13.39 -10.36
CA PHE A 82 -10.50 -12.45 -9.87
C PHE A 82 -11.75 -12.47 -10.77
N ALA A 83 -11.58 -12.31 -12.09
CA ALA A 83 -12.69 -12.26 -13.03
C ALA A 83 -13.49 -13.58 -13.12
N THR A 84 -12.81 -14.72 -13.09
CA THR A 84 -13.44 -16.03 -13.33
C THR A 84 -13.98 -16.69 -12.07
N VAL A 85 -13.32 -16.48 -10.91
CA VAL A 85 -13.64 -17.21 -9.67
C VAL A 85 -14.22 -16.29 -8.61
N GLU A 86 -13.62 -15.13 -8.38
CA GLU A 86 -13.97 -14.30 -7.22
C GLU A 86 -15.14 -13.36 -7.53
N GLN A 87 -15.10 -12.67 -8.66
CA GLN A 87 -16.10 -11.67 -9.07
C GLN A 87 -17.54 -12.22 -9.11
N PRO A 88 -17.81 -13.45 -9.61
CA PRO A 88 -19.16 -14.01 -9.60
C PRO A 88 -19.70 -14.31 -8.19
N THR A 89 -18.83 -14.42 -7.19
CA THR A 89 -19.20 -14.71 -5.79
C THR A 89 -19.42 -13.44 -4.95
N LEU A 90 -19.16 -12.26 -5.53
CA LEU A 90 -19.32 -10.99 -4.83
C LEU A 90 -20.80 -10.63 -4.68
N GLN A 91 -21.13 -10.01 -3.54
CA GLN A 91 -22.46 -9.47 -3.28
C GLN A 91 -22.57 -8.05 -3.85
N PRO A 92 -23.78 -7.63 -4.25
CA PRO A 92 -24.01 -6.25 -4.68
C PRO A 92 -23.72 -5.28 -3.52
N LEU A 93 -23.25 -4.08 -3.88
CA LEU A 93 -23.05 -3.01 -2.90
C LEU A 93 -24.41 -2.48 -2.39
N PRO A 94 -24.49 -2.05 -1.13
CA PRO A 94 -25.66 -1.33 -0.62
C PRO A 94 -25.94 -0.06 -1.42
N THR A 95 -27.21 0.24 -1.67
CA THR A 95 -27.64 1.41 -2.47
C THR A 95 -27.32 2.75 -1.80
N SER A 96 -27.15 2.77 -0.49
CA SER A 96 -26.78 3.96 0.28
C SER A 96 -25.37 3.83 0.85
N PRO A 97 -24.56 4.91 0.82
CA PRO A 97 -23.26 4.91 1.48
C PRO A 97 -23.43 4.87 3.01
N TYR A 98 -22.52 4.19 3.71
CA TYR A 98 -22.47 4.24 5.16
C TYR A 98 -22.18 5.68 5.62
N ARG A 99 -23.13 6.30 6.34
CA ARG A 99 -22.93 7.62 6.94
C ARG A 99 -22.36 7.45 8.35
N THR A 100 -21.10 7.81 8.50
CA THR A 100 -20.45 7.91 9.81
C THR A 100 -21.03 9.09 10.60
N GLY A 101 -21.36 8.86 11.88
CA GLY A 101 -21.81 9.90 12.81
C GLY A 101 -20.68 10.70 13.49
N LEU A 102 -19.42 10.36 13.20
CA LEU A 102 -18.30 11.21 13.57
C LEU A 102 -18.38 12.47 12.71
N VAL A 103 -18.43 13.64 13.36
CA VAL A 103 -18.18 14.92 12.69
C VAL A 103 -16.86 14.78 11.97
N ALA A 104 -16.89 14.75 10.64
CA ALA A 104 -15.69 14.91 9.86
C ALA A 104 -15.09 16.24 10.31
N LEU A 105 -13.88 16.22 10.88
CA LEU A 105 -13.05 17.42 10.84
C LEU A 105 -13.11 17.88 9.38
N PRO A 106 -13.42 19.16 9.10
CA PRO A 106 -13.60 19.61 7.73
C PRO A 106 -12.44 19.04 6.95
N ALA A 107 -12.74 18.26 5.90
CA ALA A 107 -11.74 17.79 4.98
C ALA A 107 -10.83 18.99 4.76
N ARG A 108 -9.52 18.85 5.04
CA ARG A 108 -8.57 19.89 4.62
C ARG A 108 -8.99 20.11 3.18
N ARG A 109 -9.60 21.27 2.90
CA ARG A 109 -9.95 21.63 1.55
C ARG A 109 -8.67 21.36 0.78
N ASP A 110 -8.80 20.86 -0.43
CA ASP A 110 -7.72 20.85 -1.41
C ASP A 110 -7.33 22.32 -1.68
N ALA A 111 -6.86 23.03 -0.67
CA ALA A 111 -5.98 24.13 -0.82
C ALA A 111 -4.84 23.53 -1.62
N PRO A 112 -4.51 24.09 -2.79
CA PRO A 112 -3.34 23.64 -3.52
C PRO A 112 -2.23 23.55 -2.48
N LEU A 113 -1.63 22.36 -2.35
CA LEU A 113 -0.42 22.18 -1.57
C LEU A 113 0.51 23.26 -2.11
N ALA A 114 0.61 24.39 -1.40
CA ALA A 114 1.60 25.40 -1.71
C ALA A 114 2.89 24.61 -1.71
N ALA A 115 3.52 24.51 -2.89
CA ALA A 115 4.66 23.65 -3.10
C ALA A 115 5.67 24.00 -2.00
N SER A 116 5.71 23.20 -0.94
CA SER A 116 6.75 23.33 0.05
C SER A 116 8.01 23.03 -0.75
N PRO A 117 9.00 23.93 -0.78
CA PRO A 117 10.18 23.73 -1.59
C PRO A 117 10.73 22.36 -1.20
N VAL A 118 10.66 21.42 -2.13
CA VAL A 118 11.24 20.09 -1.96
C VAL A 118 12.70 20.37 -1.60
N PRO A 119 13.20 19.94 -0.43
CA PRO A 119 14.58 20.20 -0.09
C PRO A 119 15.43 19.55 -1.18
N SER A 120 16.10 20.38 -1.98
CA SER A 120 17.04 19.91 -2.98
C SER A 120 18.25 19.38 -2.23
N VAL A 121 18.21 18.10 -1.86
CA VAL A 121 19.35 17.42 -1.26
C VAL A 121 20.38 17.28 -2.37
N VAL A 122 21.47 18.05 -2.29
CA VAL A 122 22.64 17.85 -3.14
C VAL A 122 23.25 16.51 -2.73
N VAL A 123 22.95 15.47 -3.49
CA VAL A 123 23.56 14.15 -3.30
C VAL A 123 24.98 14.23 -3.86
N GLU A 124 25.95 14.29 -2.96
CA GLU A 124 27.37 14.26 -3.30
C GLU A 124 27.66 12.93 -4.03
N ARG A 125 28.08 13.01 -5.30
CA ARG A 125 28.45 11.83 -6.10
C ARG A 125 29.86 11.37 -5.73
N ARG A 126 30.03 10.79 -4.55
CA ARG A 126 31.28 10.12 -4.17
C ARG A 126 31.35 8.75 -4.84
N SER A 127 32.56 8.35 -5.24
CA SER A 127 32.78 7.03 -5.84
C SER A 127 32.59 5.96 -4.75
N LEU A 128 32.22 4.74 -5.14
CA LEU A 128 32.13 3.61 -4.18
C LEU A 128 33.47 3.35 -3.46
N GLN A 129 34.60 3.77 -4.04
CA GLN A 129 35.93 3.64 -3.44
C GLN A 129 36.11 4.55 -2.22
N ASP A 130 35.44 5.71 -2.19
CA ASP A 130 35.54 6.66 -1.07
C ASP A 130 34.88 6.12 0.21
N TYR A 131 33.88 5.23 0.08
CA TYR A 131 33.25 4.56 1.21
C TYR A 131 34.09 3.40 1.77
N ALA A 132 34.94 2.78 0.95
CA ALA A 132 35.83 1.71 1.41
C ALA A 132 36.91 2.23 2.37
N ALA A 133 37.34 3.48 2.21
CA ALA A 133 38.32 4.13 3.08
C ALA A 133 37.77 4.50 4.47
N LEU A 134 36.44 4.70 4.58
CA LEU A 134 35.77 5.06 5.85
C LEU A 134 35.46 3.83 6.74
N GLY A 135 35.68 2.61 6.25
CA GLY A 135 35.35 1.36 6.92
C GLY A 135 36.48 0.70 7.73
N VAL A 136 37.66 1.31 7.82
CA VAL A 136 38.81 0.72 8.55
C VAL A 136 39.32 1.72 9.59
N GLY A 137 38.65 1.75 10.74
CA GLY A 137 39.03 2.62 11.85
C GLY A 137 38.26 2.29 13.12
N GLY A 138 38.57 1.15 13.75
CA GLY A 138 37.93 0.77 15.01
C GLY A 138 38.35 -0.60 15.52
N ALA A 139 39.63 -0.81 15.78
CA ALA A 139 40.11 -1.87 16.67
C ALA A 139 41.50 -1.51 17.23
N SER A 140 41.52 -0.90 18.41
CA SER A 140 42.55 -1.04 19.44
C SER A 140 41.96 -0.60 20.76
#